data_AF-A0A829H6Y0-F1
#
_entry.id   AF-A0A829H6Y0-F1
#
_cell.length_a   1.000
_cell.length_b   1.000
_cell.length_c   1.000
_cell.angle_alpha   90.00
_cell.angle_beta   90.00
_cell.angle_gamma   90.00
#
_symmetry.space_group_name_H-M   'P 1'
#
loop_
_entity.id
_entity.type
_entity.pdbx_description
1 polymer ?
#
loop_
_entity_poly.entity_id
_entity_poly.type
_entity_poly.pdbx_seq_one_letter_code
_entity_poly.pdbx_strand_id
1 'polypeptide(L)'
;KQDLPAQLDTTALLKLVSPDEIIKTAIPTSAGMDALDERIAKLFFGGIENSQTTVMVSNARQIGLLRQANKSLDAVIAGIHAGMPIDLVQIDMTAAWDKLGEITGESAPDELITQLFSQFCLGK
;
A
#
# COMPACT_ATOMS: atom_id res chain seq x y z
N LYS A 1 -14.80 21.18 21.86
CA LYS A 1 -16.21 21.25 22.31
C LYS A 1 -16.59 22.72 22.43
N GLN A 2 -17.54 23.21 21.61
CA GLN A 2 -17.92 24.64 21.51
C GLN A 2 -19.03 25.06 22.50
N ASP A 3 -19.49 24.19 23.39
CA ASP A 3 -20.43 24.56 24.48
C ASP A 3 -19.71 25.10 25.73
N LEU A 4 -18.40 25.31 25.67
CA LEU A 4 -17.64 26.03 26.68
C LEU A 4 -16.95 27.23 26.01
N PRO A 5 -16.76 28.36 26.71
CA PRO A 5 -16.01 29.48 26.18
C PRO A 5 -14.67 28.98 25.63
N ALA A 6 -14.34 29.36 24.39
CA ALA A 6 -13.19 28.85 23.67
C ALA A 6 -11.90 29.16 24.44
N GLN A 7 -11.38 28.17 25.18
CA GLN A 7 -10.11 28.29 25.91
C GLN A 7 -8.89 28.03 25.02
N LEU A 8 -9.10 27.76 23.73
CA LEU A 8 -8.03 27.53 22.76
C LEU A 8 -7.74 28.83 22.02
N ASP A 9 -6.55 29.37 22.26
CA ASP A 9 -6.04 30.52 21.54
C ASP A 9 -5.78 30.14 20.08
N THR A 10 -6.65 30.62 19.19
CA THR A 10 -6.58 30.33 17.75
C THR A 10 -5.32 30.94 17.13
N THR A 11 -4.78 31.99 17.76
CA THR A 11 -3.51 32.64 17.39
C THR A 11 -2.30 31.74 17.67
N ALA A 12 -2.37 30.89 18.70
CA ALA A 12 -1.32 29.94 19.03
C ALA A 12 -1.31 28.73 18.07
N LEU A 13 -2.49 28.29 17.60
CA LEU A 13 -2.61 27.21 16.62
C LEU A 13 -2.07 27.62 15.24
N LEU A 14 -2.33 28.85 14.81
CA LEU A 14 -1.81 29.41 13.55
C LEU A 14 -0.27 29.54 13.51
N LYS A 15 0.41 29.42 14.66
CA LYS A 15 1.88 29.35 14.73
C LYS A 15 2.43 27.94 14.54
N LEU A 16 1.60 26.91 14.72
CA LEU A 16 2.01 25.49 14.69
C LEU A 16 1.53 24.77 13.43
N VAL A 17 0.43 25.23 12.83
CA VAL A 17 -0.18 24.61 11.67
C VAL A 17 -0.79 25.67 10.76
N SER A 18 -0.75 25.39 9.45
CA SER A 18 -1.34 26.27 8.43
C SER A 18 -2.84 26.46 8.66
N PRO A 19 -3.40 27.65 8.37
CA PRO A 19 -4.83 27.92 8.55
C PRO A 19 -5.72 26.90 7.83
N ASP A 20 -5.27 26.41 6.68
CA ASP A 20 -5.96 25.43 5.83
C ASP A 20 -6.03 24.01 6.42
N GLU A 21 -5.33 23.75 7.54
CA GLU A 21 -5.36 22.47 8.25
C GLU A 21 -6.28 22.52 9.49
N ILE A 22 -6.80 23.69 9.84
CA ILE A 22 -7.63 23.87 11.04
C ILE A 22 -9.11 23.75 10.65
N ILE A 23 -9.72 22.61 10.94
CA ILE A 23 -11.16 22.39 10.77
C ILE A 23 -11.86 22.63 12.10
N LYS A 24 -12.81 23.57 12.12
CA LYS A 24 -13.67 23.83 13.29
C LYS A 24 -14.90 22.93 13.21
N THR A 25 -15.06 22.05 14.19
CA THR A 25 -16.23 21.16 14.28
C THR A 25 -17.02 21.37 15.57
N ALA A 26 -18.34 21.25 15.47
CA ALA A 26 -19.26 21.25 16.60
C ALA A 26 -20.14 19.99 16.56
N ILE A 27 -19.76 19.02 17.39
CA ILE A 27 -20.43 17.71 17.51
C ILE A 27 -21.95 17.82 17.79
N PRO A 28 -22.43 18.74 18.64
CA PRO A 28 -23.87 18.83 18.94
C PRO A 28 -24.72 19.38 17.78
N THR A 29 -24.14 20.21 16.92
CA THR A 29 -24.84 20.86 15.79
C THR A 29 -24.49 20.25 14.44
N SER A 30 -23.66 19.19 14.44
CA SER A 30 -23.06 18.59 13.24
C SER A 30 -22.34 19.58 12.31
N ALA A 31 -22.04 20.79 12.80
CA ALA A 31 -21.42 21.83 11.99
C ALA A 31 -19.93 21.50 11.78
N GLY A 32 -19.48 21.61 10.53
CA GLY A 32 -18.09 21.33 10.13
C GLY A 32 -17.78 19.86 9.86
N MET A 33 -18.77 18.97 9.91
CA MET A 33 -18.59 17.55 9.55
C MET A 33 -18.35 17.37 8.04
N ASP A 34 -19.08 18.09 7.18
CA ASP A 34 -18.86 18.02 5.73
C ASP A 34 -17.44 18.46 5.33
N ALA A 35 -16.94 19.54 5.96
CA ALA A 35 -15.57 20.02 5.74
C ALA A 35 -14.51 19.03 6.26
N LEU A 36 -14.84 18.25 7.29
CA LEU A 36 -13.99 17.17 7.78
C LEU A 36 -13.97 15.99 6.80
N ASP A 37 -15.13 15.57 6.32
CA ASP A 37 -15.26 14.48 5.34
C ASP A 37 -14.54 14.81 4.04
N GLU A 38 -14.72 16.03 3.52
CA GLU A 38 -14.04 16.50 2.31
C GLU A 38 -12.52 16.53 2.49
N ARG A 39 -12.04 16.95 3.67
CA ARG A 39 -10.59 16.97 3.96
C ARG A 39 -10.02 15.57 4.10
N ILE A 40 -10.72 14.66 4.76
CA ILE A 40 -10.34 13.25 4.87
C ILE A 40 -10.28 12.64 3.46
N ALA A 41 -11.32 12.85 2.65
CA ALA A 41 -11.34 12.43 1.26
C ALA A 41 -10.14 13.00 0.49
N LYS A 42 -9.82 14.29 0.64
CA LYS A 42 -8.67 14.91 -0.03
C LYS A 42 -7.32 14.34 0.44
N LEU A 43 -7.16 13.97 1.70
CA LEU A 43 -5.94 13.32 2.20
C LEU A 43 -5.77 11.91 1.64
N PHE A 44 -6.88 11.16 1.53
CA PHE A 44 -6.85 9.79 1.02
C PHE A 44 -6.76 9.74 -0.52
N PHE A 45 -7.46 10.61 -1.24
CA PHE A 45 -7.53 10.62 -2.70
C PHE A 45 -6.54 11.58 -3.36
N GLY A 46 -5.99 12.56 -2.64
CA GLY A 46 -5.04 13.55 -3.19
C GLY A 46 -3.66 12.98 -3.55
N GLY A 47 -3.37 11.72 -3.19
CA GLY A 47 -2.18 10.98 -3.62
C GLY A 47 -2.50 9.67 -4.34
N ILE A 48 -3.77 9.31 -4.48
CA ILE A 48 -4.21 8.12 -5.21
C ILE A 48 -4.86 8.64 -6.48
N GLU A 49 -4.06 8.75 -7.55
CA GLU A 49 -4.61 8.95 -8.88
C GLU A 49 -5.62 7.82 -9.12
N ASN A 50 -6.89 8.20 -9.28
CA ASN A 50 -7.98 7.31 -9.62
C ASN A 50 -7.87 6.88 -11.09
N SER A 51 -6.68 6.43 -11.50
CA SER A 51 -6.50 5.76 -12.76
C SER A 51 -7.01 4.35 -12.56
N GLN A 52 -8.15 4.06 -13.20
CA GLN A 52 -8.64 2.69 -13.42
C GLN A 52 -7.63 1.80 -14.20
N THR A 53 -6.43 2.33 -14.47
CA THR A 53 -5.28 1.69 -15.10
C THR A 53 -4.24 1.20 -14.09
N THR A 54 -4.34 1.56 -12.80
CA THR A 54 -3.39 1.07 -11.79
C THR A 54 -3.91 -0.24 -11.20
N VAL A 55 -3.32 -1.36 -11.64
CA VAL A 55 -3.49 -2.65 -10.97
C VAL A 55 -2.82 -2.54 -9.60
N MET A 56 -3.60 -2.22 -8.58
CA MET A 56 -3.11 -2.12 -7.21
C MET A 56 -3.02 -3.50 -6.58
N VAL A 57 -1.80 -3.96 -6.32
CA VAL A 57 -1.55 -5.21 -5.59
C VAL A 57 -1.64 -4.91 -4.10
N SER A 58 -2.72 -5.33 -3.45
CA SER A 58 -2.99 -5.09 -2.02
C SER A 58 -2.62 -6.26 -1.11
N ASN A 59 -2.43 -7.45 -1.66
CA ASN A 59 -2.11 -8.65 -0.89
C ASN A 59 -0.62 -8.64 -0.48
N ALA A 60 -0.36 -8.61 0.83
CA ALA A 60 1.00 -8.61 1.40
C ALA A 60 1.88 -9.75 0.89
N ARG A 61 1.30 -10.93 0.63
CA ARG A 61 2.02 -12.07 0.05
C ARG A 61 2.46 -11.80 -1.40
N GLN A 62 1.54 -11.33 -2.24
CA GLN A 62 1.85 -11.00 -3.64
C GLN A 62 2.90 -9.88 -3.72
N ILE A 63 2.79 -8.86 -2.87
CA ILE A 63 3.80 -7.80 -2.74
C ILE A 63 5.17 -8.39 -2.37
N GLY A 64 5.21 -9.33 -1.42
CA GLY A 64 6.44 -10.02 -1.01
C GLY A 64 7.08 -10.80 -2.17
N LEU A 65 6.30 -11.55 -2.92
CA LEU A 65 6.75 -12.31 -4.08
C LEU A 65 7.25 -11.40 -5.21
N LEU A 66 6.54 -10.31 -5.51
CA LEU A 66 6.97 -9.31 -6.50
C LEU A 66 8.30 -8.66 -6.14
N ARG A 67 8.50 -8.31 -4.85
CA ARG A 67 9.78 -7.77 -4.39
C ARG A 67 10.93 -8.76 -4.54
N GLN A 68 10.68 -10.04 -4.27
CA GLN A 68 11.67 -11.10 -4.46
C GLN A 68 12.00 -11.29 -5.95
N ALA A 69 10.98 -11.37 -6.81
CA ALA A 69 11.18 -11.46 -8.26
C ALA A 69 12.00 -10.28 -8.79
N ASN A 70 11.67 -9.05 -8.36
CA ASN A 70 12.42 -7.86 -8.76
C ASN A 70 13.88 -7.93 -8.32
N LYS A 71 14.16 -8.37 -7.09
CA LYS A 71 15.53 -8.53 -6.59
C LYS A 71 16.32 -9.55 -7.42
N SER A 72 15.69 -10.66 -7.82
CA SER A 72 16.32 -11.65 -8.70
C SER A 72 16.60 -11.08 -10.09
N LEU A 73 15.70 -10.28 -10.66
CA LEU A 73 15.92 -9.60 -11.93
C LEU A 73 17.07 -8.57 -11.84
N ASP A 74 17.16 -7.84 -10.73
CA ASP A 74 18.29 -6.93 -10.48
C ASP A 74 19.62 -7.70 -10.44
N ALA A 75 19.63 -8.89 -9.83
CA ALA A 75 20.80 -9.78 -9.83
C ALA A 75 21.17 -10.29 -11.22
N VAL A 76 20.18 -10.64 -12.06
CA VAL A 76 20.39 -10.98 -13.48
C VAL A 76 21.08 -9.83 -14.22
N ILE A 77 20.55 -8.62 -14.10
CA ILE A 77 21.10 -7.42 -14.76
C ILE A 77 22.53 -7.16 -14.28
N ALA A 78 22.77 -7.26 -12.98
CA ALA A 78 24.11 -7.10 -12.40
C ALA A 78 25.08 -8.17 -12.89
N GLY A 79 24.65 -9.43 -12.97
CA GLY A 79 25.45 -10.55 -13.46
C GLY A 79 25.84 -10.40 -14.94
N ILE A 80 24.90 -9.94 -15.78
CA ILE A 80 25.17 -9.63 -17.18
C ILE A 80 26.21 -8.51 -17.31
N HIS A 81 26.06 -7.42 -16.56
CA HIS A 81 27.04 -6.32 -16.58
C HIS A 81 28.41 -6.72 -16.04
N ALA A 82 28.46 -7.68 -15.11
CA ALA A 82 29.70 -8.23 -14.58
C ALA A 82 30.38 -9.24 -15.52
N GLY A 83 29.78 -9.56 -16.68
CA GLY A 83 30.31 -10.56 -17.61
C GLY A 83 30.28 -11.99 -17.06
N MET A 84 29.35 -12.26 -16.13
CA MET A 84 29.19 -13.57 -15.54
C MET A 84 28.76 -14.61 -16.60
N PRO A 85 29.23 -15.87 -16.51
CA PRO A 85 28.73 -16.95 -17.34
C PRO A 85 27.20 -17.04 -17.33
N ILE A 86 26.61 -17.27 -18.51
CA ILE A 86 25.15 -17.32 -18.68
C ILE A 86 24.48 -18.36 -17.78
N ASP A 87 25.16 -19.49 -17.54
CA ASP A 87 24.66 -20.57 -16.68
C ASP A 87 24.41 -20.10 -15.24
N LEU A 88 25.22 -19.15 -14.74
CA LEU A 88 25.05 -18.59 -13.40
C LEU A 88 23.93 -17.54 -13.37
N VAL A 89 23.86 -16.69 -14.39
CA VAL A 89 22.78 -15.70 -14.54
C VAL A 89 21.42 -16.37 -14.69
N GLN A 90 21.37 -17.53 -15.34
CA GLN A 90 20.14 -18.30 -15.52
C GLN A 90 19.51 -18.76 -14.19
N ILE A 91 20.31 -18.96 -13.14
CA ILE A 91 19.80 -19.34 -11.81
C ILE A 91 18.89 -18.24 -11.27
N ASP A 92 19.35 -16.98 -11.32
CA ASP A 92 18.58 -15.84 -10.85
C ASP A 92 17.35 -15.57 -11.74
N MET A 93 17.48 -15.78 -13.05
CA MET A 93 16.36 -15.66 -13.98
C MET A 93 15.26 -16.70 -13.70
N THR A 94 15.65 -17.94 -13.41
CA THR A 94 14.73 -19.02 -13.05
C THR A 94 14.04 -18.71 -11.72
N ALA A 95 14.79 -18.23 -10.73
CA ALA A 95 14.22 -17.81 -9.46
C ALA A 95 13.18 -16.69 -9.62
N ALA A 96 13.44 -15.69 -10.48
CA ALA A 96 12.46 -14.65 -10.78
C ALA A 96 11.18 -15.23 -11.41
N TRP A 97 11.32 -16.16 -12.35
CA TRP A 97 10.21 -16.84 -13.02
C TRP A 97 9.34 -17.61 -12.03
N ASP A 98 9.95 -18.41 -11.15
CA ASP A 98 9.22 -19.20 -10.16
C ASP A 98 8.43 -18.31 -9.19
N LYS A 99 9.01 -17.20 -8.74
CA LYS A 99 8.32 -16.25 -7.84
C LYS A 99 7.11 -15.59 -8.50
N LEU A 100 7.16 -15.36 -9.81
CA LEU A 100 6.01 -14.87 -10.57
C LEU A 100 4.96 -15.98 -10.75
N GLY A 101 5.39 -17.22 -11.00
CA GLY A 101 4.51 -18.40 -11.06
C GLY A 101 3.79 -18.68 -9.74
N GLU A 102 4.42 -18.40 -8.59
CA GLU A 102 3.77 -18.48 -7.27
C GLU A 102 2.65 -17.44 -7.08
N ILE A 103 2.69 -16.32 -7.81
CA ILE A 103 1.64 -15.29 -7.77
C ILE A 103 0.44 -15.73 -8.61
N THR A 104 0.68 -16.28 -9.79
CA THR A 104 -0.38 -16.79 -10.70
C THR A 104 -0.96 -18.12 -10.21
N GLY A 105 -0.23 -18.86 -9.37
CA GLY A 105 -0.62 -20.16 -8.85
C GLY A 105 -0.08 -21.34 -9.67
N GLU A 106 0.66 -21.09 -10.76
CA GLU A 106 1.25 -22.13 -11.61
C GLU A 106 2.40 -22.88 -10.93
N SER A 107 3.13 -22.20 -10.03
CA SER A 107 4.25 -22.77 -9.26
C SER A 107 4.01 -22.75 -7.74
N ALA A 108 2.74 -22.66 -7.31
CA ALA A 108 2.43 -22.54 -5.89
C ALA A 108 2.67 -23.85 -5.12
N PRO A 109 3.41 -23.83 -3.99
CA PRO A 109 3.58 -25.00 -3.13
C PRO A 109 2.26 -25.42 -2.47
N ASP A 110 2.08 -26.72 -2.19
CA ASP A 110 0.85 -27.27 -1.58
C ASP A 110 0.48 -26.63 -0.22
N GLU A 111 1.48 -26.20 0.57
CA GLU A 111 1.26 -25.50 1.85
C GLU A 111 0.51 -24.17 1.68
N LEU A 112 0.69 -23.52 0.54
CA LEU A 112 0.15 -22.21 0.25
C LEU A 112 -1.33 -22.28 -0.13
N ILE A 113 -1.75 -23.37 -0.76
CA ILE A 113 -3.17 -23.72 -0.92
C ILE A 113 -3.81 -23.92 0.44
N THR A 114 -3.15 -24.66 1.34
CA THR A 114 -3.64 -24.94 2.70
C THR A 114 -3.81 -23.65 3.52
N GLN A 115 -2.83 -22.75 3.46
CA GLN A 115 -2.90 -21.46 4.15
C GLN A 115 -4.01 -20.55 3.58
N LEU A 116 -4.23 -20.57 2.26
CA LEU A 116 -5.33 -19.83 1.64
C LEU A 116 -6.68 -20.33 2.19
N PHE A 117 -6.88 -21.64 2.22
CA PHE A 117 -8.12 -22.26 2.70
C PHE A 117 -8.32 -22.17 4.22
N SER A 118 -7.25 -22.01 5.00
CA SER A 118 -7.35 -21.79 6.45
C SER A 118 -8.01 -20.45 6.84
N GLN A 119 -8.03 -19.47 5.93
CA GLN A 119 -8.66 -18.16 6.16
C GLN A 119 -10.11 -18.09 5.68
N PHE A 120 -10.60 -19.13 4.99
CA PHE A 120 -12.01 -19.23 4.63
C PHE A 120 -12.76 -19.99 5.71
N CYS A 121 -13.87 -19.45 6.19
CA CYS A 121 -14.75 -20.17 7.10
C CYS A 121 -15.25 -21.45 6.40
N LEU A 122 -15.18 -22.58 7.11
CA LEU A 122 -15.69 -23.88 6.67
C LEU A 122 -17.15 -23.75 6.23
N GLY A 123 -17.38 -23.82 4.92
CA GLY A 123 -18.72 -23.72 4.33
C GLY A 123 -18.82 -22.71 3.19
N LYS A 124 -18.06 -22.91 2.12
CA LYS A 124 -18.48 -22.56 0.76
C LYS A 124 -18.15 -23.73 -0.17
#